data_AF-A0A7X9PR25-F1
#
_entry.id   AF-A0A7X9PR25-F1
#
_cell.length_a   1.000
_cell.length_b   1.000
_cell.length_c   1.000
_cell.angle_alpha   90.00
_cell.angle_beta   90.00
_cell.angle_gamma   90.00
#
_symmetry.space_group_name_H-M   'P 1'
#
loop_
_entity.id
_entity.type
_entity.pdbx_description
1 polymer ?
#
loop_
_entity_poly.entity_id
_entity_poly.type
_entity_poly.pdbx_seq_one_letter_code
_entity_poly.pdbx_strand_id
1 'polypeptide(L)' 'EGTNKLSLHSLGRAIDINPLQNPVIYADGTIAPAGARYDPDKEGTFRKGHPIVEEFLKLGWHWGGNFAHLKDYHHFEKT' A
#
# COMPACT_ATOMS: atom_id res chain seq x y z
N GLU A 1 14.67 -7.26 -10.13
CA GLU A 1 15.40 -6.05 -10.56
C GLU A 1 15.67 -5.15 -9.36
N GLY A 2 16.59 -4.19 -9.49
CA GLY A 2 16.91 -3.20 -8.46
C GLY A 2 17.09 -1.82 -9.09
N THR A 3 16.97 -0.78 -8.27
CA THR A 3 17.08 0.62 -8.67
C THR A 3 18.06 1.33 -7.74
N ASN A 4 18.77 2.35 -8.25
CA ASN A 4 19.63 3.21 -7.43
C ASN A 4 18.82 4.27 -6.66
N LYS A 5 17.50 4.32 -6.86
CA LYS A 5 16.59 5.16 -6.08
C LYS A 5 16.28 4.46 -4.76
N LEU A 6 16.66 5.08 -3.66
CA LEU A 6 16.29 4.60 -2.32
C LEU A 6 14.76 4.63 -2.17
N SER A 7 14.22 3.59 -1.53
CA SER A 7 12.83 3.55 -1.10
C SER A 7 12.60 4.54 0.04
N LEU A 8 11.39 5.09 0.17
CA LEU A 8 11.02 5.89 1.33
C LEU A 8 11.02 5.08 2.64
N HIS A 9 10.90 3.74 2.56
CA HIS A 9 11.17 2.85 3.70
C HIS A 9 12.60 2.99 4.21
N SER A 10 13.59 3.07 3.31
CA SER A 10 15.00 3.25 3.68
C SER A 10 15.28 4.60 4.33
N LEU A 11 14.38 5.56 4.19
CA LEU A 11 14.46 6.88 4.82
C LEU A 11 13.59 7.01 6.10
N GLY A 12 12.92 5.92 6.53
CA GLY A 12 11.98 5.96 7.66
C GLY A 12 10.72 6.77 7.37
N ARG A 13 10.34 6.90 6.10
CA ARG A 13 9.26 7.76 5.59
C ARG A 13 8.11 7.00 4.93
N ALA A 14 8.11 5.68 5.06
CA ALA A 14 7.03 4.82 4.62
C ALA A 14 6.67 3.79 5.69
N ILE A 15 5.44 3.31 5.65
CA ILE A 15 4.89 2.32 6.57
C ILE A 15 4.00 1.37 5.77
N ASP A 16 4.16 0.07 6.01
CA ASP A 16 3.29 -0.97 5.44
C ASP A 16 2.44 -1.60 6.57
N ILE A 17 1.12 -1.65 6.41
CA ILE A 17 0.20 -2.16 7.44
C ILE A 17 -0.61 -3.35 6.92
N ASN A 18 -0.55 -4.46 7.66
CA ASN A 18 -1.23 -5.73 7.37
C ASN A 18 -1.06 -6.27 5.93
N PRO A 19 0.18 -6.52 5.43
CA PRO A 19 0.41 -6.91 4.02
C PRO A 19 -0.34 -8.15 3.51
N LEU A 20 -0.63 -9.14 4.38
CA LEU A 20 -1.43 -10.31 3.97
C LEU A 20 -2.88 -9.96 3.60
N GLN A 21 -3.41 -8.90 4.20
CA GLN A 21 -4.78 -8.42 3.97
C GLN A 21 -4.82 -7.25 2.98
N ASN A 22 -3.79 -6.41 2.99
CA ASN A 22 -3.59 -5.27 2.10
C ASN A 22 -2.39 -5.55 1.16
N PRO A 23 -2.48 -6.54 0.26
CA PRO A 23 -1.32 -6.90 -0.56
C PRO A 23 -0.96 -5.82 -1.56
N VAL A 24 0.24 -5.96 -2.12
CA VAL A 24 0.53 -5.38 -3.42
C VAL A 24 -0.02 -6.29 -4.53
N ILE A 25 -0.68 -5.69 -5.50
CA ILE A 25 -1.17 -6.33 -6.73
C ILE A 25 -0.48 -5.65 -7.91
N TYR A 26 0.37 -6.41 -8.60
CA TYR A 26 1.11 -5.95 -9.78
C TYR A 26 0.23 -5.97 -11.04
N ALA A 27 0.66 -5.25 -12.07
CA ALA A 27 -0.08 -5.15 -13.34
C ALA A 27 -0.30 -6.51 -14.04
N ASP A 28 0.58 -7.48 -13.82
CA ASP A 28 0.49 -8.84 -14.35
C ASP A 28 -0.44 -9.75 -13.52
N GLY A 29 -1.07 -9.22 -12.47
CA GLY A 29 -1.93 -9.96 -11.55
C GLY A 29 -1.18 -10.69 -10.45
N THR A 30 0.16 -10.63 -10.39
CA THR A 30 0.93 -11.17 -9.26
C THR A 30 0.50 -10.47 -7.98
N ILE A 31 0.25 -11.24 -6.92
CA ILE A 31 -0.09 -10.73 -5.60
C ILE A 31 1.04 -11.10 -4.65
N ALA A 32 1.53 -10.11 -3.90
CA ALA A 32 2.52 -10.32 -2.85
C ALA A 32 2.05 -9.69 -1.52
N PRO A 33 2.40 -10.30 -0.37
CA PRO A 33 3.16 -11.54 -0.22
C PRO A 33 2.37 -12.79 -0.60
N ALA A 34 3.07 -13.93 -0.75
CA ALA A 34 2.44 -15.20 -1.07
C ALA A 34 1.34 -15.56 -0.04
N GLY A 35 0.19 -16.00 -0.53
CA GLY A 35 -0.98 -16.31 0.31
C GLY A 35 -1.82 -15.09 0.72
N ALA A 36 -1.42 -13.87 0.33
CA ALA A 36 -2.24 -12.69 0.56
C ALA A 36 -3.46 -12.68 -0.37
N ARG A 37 -4.56 -12.09 0.12
CA ARG A 37 -5.81 -11.92 -0.64
C ARG A 37 -6.42 -10.57 -0.31
N TYR A 38 -6.64 -9.76 -1.33
CA TYR A 38 -7.37 -8.51 -1.19
C TYR A 38 -8.87 -8.78 -1.12
N ASP A 39 -9.51 -8.31 -0.05
CA ASP A 39 -10.95 -8.43 0.17
C ASP A 39 -11.48 -7.12 0.76
N PRO A 40 -12.03 -6.20 -0.07
CA PRO A 40 -12.40 -4.86 0.37
C PRO A 40 -13.55 -4.86 1.38
N ASP A 41 -14.28 -5.96 1.54
CA ASP A 41 -15.40 -6.06 2.51
C ASP A 41 -14.95 -6.65 3.85
N LYS A 42 -13.73 -7.18 3.93
CA LYS A 42 -13.14 -7.66 5.19
C LYS A 42 -12.67 -6.49 6.06
N GLU A 43 -13.01 -6.53 7.34
CA GLU A 43 -12.57 -5.52 8.32
C GLU A 43 -11.05 -5.40 8.38
N GLY A 44 -10.54 -4.16 8.30
CA GLY A 44 -9.10 -3.88 8.28
C GLY A 44 -8.47 -3.88 6.88
N THR A 45 -9.25 -4.18 5.83
CA THR A 45 -8.80 -4.02 4.45
C THR A 45 -8.93 -2.57 4.02
N PHE A 46 -7.83 -1.99 3.57
CA PHE A 46 -7.81 -0.62 3.06
C PHE A 46 -8.45 -0.54 1.69
N ARG A 47 -9.36 0.43 1.57
CA ARG A 47 -10.04 0.81 0.33
C ARG A 47 -10.24 2.32 0.34
N LYS A 48 -10.57 2.88 -0.81
CA LYS A 48 -10.96 4.29 -0.91
C LYS A 48 -12.10 4.58 0.08
N GLY A 49 -12.00 5.66 0.85
CA GLY A 49 -12.97 6.01 1.90
C GLY A 49 -12.79 5.26 3.22
N HIS A 50 -11.80 4.36 3.35
CA HIS A 50 -11.49 3.73 4.63
C HIS A 50 -10.97 4.78 5.64
N PRO A 51 -11.45 4.82 6.89
CA PRO A 51 -11.09 5.88 7.85
C PRO A 51 -9.58 6.08 8.03
N ILE A 52 -8.81 4.99 8.10
CA ILE A 52 -7.34 5.05 8.18
C ILE A 52 -6.73 5.68 6.92
N VAL A 53 -7.21 5.29 5.73
CA VAL A 53 -6.70 5.86 4.47
C VAL A 53 -6.97 7.35 4.43
N GLU A 54 -8.20 7.77 4.72
CA GLU A 54 -8.58 9.19 4.74
C GLU A 54 -7.75 10.00 5.73
N GLU A 55 -7.43 9.45 6.91
CA GLU A 55 -6.62 10.15 7.90
C GLU A 55 -5.16 10.31 7.45
N PHE A 56 -4.55 9.27 6.87
CA PHE A 56 -3.21 9.37 6.29
C PHE A 56 -3.17 10.45 5.18
N LEU A 57 -4.15 10.45 4.28
CA LEU A 57 -4.25 11.45 3.21
C LEU A 57 -4.38 12.88 3.77
N LYS A 58 -5.21 13.10 4.80
CA LYS A 58 -5.34 14.41 5.47
C LYS A 58 -4.02 14.87 6.11
N LEU A 59 -3.25 13.93 6.66
CA LEU A 59 -1.94 14.20 7.26
C LEU A 59 -0.82 14.39 6.22
N GLY A 60 -1.16 14.37 4.92
CA GLY A 60 -0.23 14.60 3.81
C GLY A 60 0.61 13.37 3.45
N TRP A 61 0.16 12.17 3.79
CA TRP A 61 0.73 10.93 3.28
C TRP A 61 0.10 10.59 1.93
N HIS A 62 0.84 9.87 1.10
CA HIS A 62 0.33 9.18 -0.08
C HIS A 62 0.03 7.73 0.27
N TRP A 63 -0.99 7.17 -0.39
CA TRP A 63 -1.37 5.77 -0.23
C TRP A 63 -1.11 5.00 -1.52
N GLY A 64 -0.44 3.85 -1.42
CA GLY A 64 -0.05 3.01 -2.56
C GLY A 64 -1.23 2.41 -3.33
N GLY A 65 -2.42 2.37 -2.74
CA GLY A 65 -3.66 2.04 -3.47
C GLY A 65 -4.01 3.02 -4.60
N ASN A 66 -3.44 4.24 -4.57
CA ASN A 66 -3.63 5.26 -5.60
C ASN A 66 -2.60 5.20 -6.74
N PHE A 67 -1.58 4.33 -6.66
CA PHE A 67 -0.57 4.20 -7.71
C PHE A 67 -1.17 3.74 -9.03
N ALA A 68 -0.60 4.19 -10.15
CA ALA A 68 -1.16 3.96 -11.49
C ALA A 68 -0.85 2.56 -12.03
N HIS A 69 0.36 2.06 -11.80
CA HIS A 69 0.86 0.82 -12.42
C HIS A 69 0.66 -0.43 -11.57
N LEU A 70 0.44 -0.27 -10.26
CA LEU A 70 0.21 -1.35 -9.32
C LEU A 70 -0.69 -0.83 -8.21
N LYS A 71 -1.26 -1.73 -7.42
CA LYS A 71 -2.02 -1.38 -6.22
C LYS A 71 -1.27 -1.89 -5.02
N ASP A 72 -0.61 -1.00 -4.31
CA ASP A 72 0.13 -1.34 -3.10
C ASP A 72 -0.69 -0.97 -1.86
N TYR A 73 -1.62 -1.85 -1.48
CA TYR A 73 -2.64 -1.47 -0.52
C TYR A 73 -2.11 -1.25 0.89
N HIS A 74 -1.03 -1.94 1.29
CA HIS A 74 -0.46 -1.76 2.63
C HIS A 74 0.34 -0.47 2.78
N HIS A 75 0.79 0.10 1.66
CA HIS A 75 1.83 1.11 1.64
C HIS A 75 1.31 2.54 1.85
N PHE A 76 1.93 3.24 2.79
CA PHE A 76 1.79 4.68 2.96
C PHE A 76 3.16 5.33 2.99
N GLU A 77 3.32 6.46 2.31
CA GLU A 77 4.60 7.19 2.28
C GLU A 77 4.42 8.71 2.36
N LYS A 78 5.43 9.42 2.88
CA LYS A 78 5.42 10.89 2.99
C LYS A 78 6.78 11.49 2.66
N THR A 79 6.79 12.53 1.83
CA THR A 79 7.98 13.32 1.46
C THR A 79 8.09 14.62 2.25
#